data_AF-A0A7T2GI47-F1
#
_entry.id   AF-A0A7T2GI47-F1
#
_cell.length_a   1.000
_cell.length_b   1.000
_cell.length_c   1.000
_cell.angle_alpha   90.00
_cell.angle_beta   90.00
_cell.angle_gamma   90.00
#
_symmetry.space_group_name_H-M   'P 1'
#
loop_
_entity.id
_entity.type
_entity.pdbx_description
1 polymer ?
#
loop_
_entity_poly.entity_id
_entity_poly.type
_entity_poly.pdbx_seq_one_letter_code
_entity_poly.pdbx_strand_id
1 'polypeptide(L)'
;MSSANAKSGGERDLDGEETEDAYRERRLEELCTAADHDNPERLDHIAWFLDRDPRHLLFLTPLSGIDPARAPEAHRRMKARWLELVAEAPADPDLARRAAHHMAGADPEAAASLIRSALSHCPGNAELWTDLGRCSREPRDRLAAFDRARTLNPQSTYLWVWIAVEALEAGNYDKAEEAAAALGKLIADARAAHGDMLDWPERGRDLWKRLTDAYPSRDTARKVSAAIADHAYFKHHFHTISGMLAGRNGDWGAATDHLIASGDVVPDHRLSAYGPSLILLREVCAHGYWEEGDRFLRKWKKVWDDPRADEWIAAINDRRLPGAKDNG
;
A
#
# COMPACT_ATOMS: atom_id res chain seq x y z
N MET A 1 20.58 -5.77 45.37
CA MET A 1 20.48 -4.49 46.10
C MET A 1 20.39 -3.37 45.08
N SER A 2 19.31 -2.56 45.17
CA SER A 2 19.02 -1.26 44.54
C SER A 2 19.45 -1.00 43.09
N SER A 3 18.55 -0.89 42.10
CA SER A 3 17.46 0.09 41.87
C SER A 3 17.93 1.43 41.29
N ALA A 4 17.51 1.71 40.05
CA ALA A 4 17.14 3.00 39.43
C ALA A 4 16.90 2.71 37.91
N ASN A 5 15.71 2.32 37.46
CA ASN A 5 14.45 3.06 37.30
C ASN A 5 14.54 4.21 36.27
N ALA A 6 14.40 3.88 34.99
CA ALA A 6 14.14 4.83 33.91
C ALA A 6 12.63 4.84 33.62
N LYS A 7 11.97 5.94 34.02
CA LYS A 7 10.59 6.25 33.63
C LYS A 7 10.58 6.73 32.17
N SER A 8 9.75 6.13 31.33
CA SER A 8 9.26 6.75 30.08
C SER A 8 7.72 6.73 30.08
N GLY A 9 7.17 7.50 31.01
CA GLY A 9 5.80 8.01 30.90
C GLY A 9 5.87 9.30 30.09
N GLY A 10 4.98 9.44 29.11
CA GLY A 10 4.86 10.65 28.32
C GLY A 10 4.50 11.85 29.20
N GLU A 11 5.48 12.69 29.46
CA GLU A 11 5.28 14.11 29.67
C GLU A 11 5.35 14.77 28.29
N ARG A 12 4.24 15.38 27.89
CA ARG A 12 4.31 16.46 26.92
C ARG A 12 5.02 17.60 27.63
N ASP A 13 6.30 17.81 27.32
CA ASP A 13 6.96 19.08 27.55
C ASP A 13 6.18 20.14 26.76
N LEU A 14 5.34 20.91 27.44
CA LEU A 14 4.52 21.98 26.85
C LEU A 14 5.23 23.35 26.83
N ASP A 15 6.56 23.38 26.97
CA ASP A 15 7.36 24.63 26.98
C ASP A 15 8.55 24.62 26.01
N GLY A 16 8.66 23.63 25.11
CA GLY A 16 9.65 23.64 24.03
C GLY A 16 9.14 24.43 22.83
N GLU A 17 9.91 25.42 22.35
CA GLU A 17 9.62 26.08 21.06
C GLU A 17 9.47 25.02 19.96
N GLU A 18 8.32 24.99 19.28
CA GLU A 18 8.08 24.12 18.13
C GLU A 18 9.16 24.41 17.08
N THR A 19 9.86 23.36 16.62
CA THR A 19 10.87 23.54 15.57
C THR A 19 10.21 24.01 14.28
N GLU A 20 10.93 24.75 13.44
CA GLU A 20 10.38 25.19 12.14
C GLU A 20 9.95 23.98 11.29
N ASP A 21 10.71 22.88 11.33
CA ASP A 21 10.35 21.62 10.65
C ASP A 21 8.99 21.10 11.17
N ALA A 22 8.82 20.95 12.49
CA ALA A 22 7.57 20.45 13.09
C ALA A 22 6.37 21.36 12.82
N TYR A 23 6.58 22.68 12.88
CA TYR A 23 5.56 23.66 12.51
C TYR A 23 5.11 23.46 11.06
N ARG A 24 6.05 23.37 10.11
CA ARG A 24 5.73 23.23 8.69
C ARG A 24 5.12 21.87 8.35
N GLU A 25 5.55 20.79 9.00
CA GLU A 25 4.91 19.47 8.87
C GLU A 25 3.44 19.53 9.31
N ARG A 26 3.19 20.09 10.50
CA ARG A 26 1.83 20.25 11.02
C ARG A 26 0.98 21.11 10.09
N ARG A 27 1.53 22.21 9.57
CA ARG A 27 0.83 23.05 8.56
C ARG A 27 0.55 22.28 7.27
N LEU A 28 1.48 21.46 6.78
CA LEU A 28 1.25 20.60 5.62
C LEU A 28 0.13 19.58 5.87
N GLU A 29 0.06 18.98 7.05
CA GLU A 29 -1.03 18.07 7.43
C GLU A 29 -2.38 18.79 7.45
N GLU A 30 -2.44 19.98 8.06
CA GLU A 30 -3.63 20.83 8.10
C GLU A 30 -4.09 21.25 6.69
N LEU A 31 -3.15 21.48 5.78
CA LEU A 31 -3.39 21.91 4.40
C LEU A 31 -3.51 20.75 3.39
N CYS A 32 -3.40 19.48 3.80
CA CYS A 32 -3.44 18.34 2.87
C CYS A 32 -4.86 17.86 2.54
N THR A 33 -5.86 18.74 2.62
CA THR A 33 -7.22 18.38 2.18
C THR A 33 -7.33 18.44 0.65
N ALA A 34 -8.25 17.67 0.07
CA ALA A 34 -8.48 17.68 -1.37
C ALA A 34 -8.85 19.06 -1.92
N ALA A 35 -9.34 20.00 -1.10
CA ALA A 35 -9.64 21.36 -1.53
C ALA A 35 -8.38 22.23 -1.68
N ASP A 36 -7.26 21.88 -1.04
CA ASP A 36 -6.12 22.77 -0.80
C ASP A 36 -4.84 22.37 -1.57
N HIS A 37 -4.91 21.47 -2.55
CA HIS A 37 -3.72 21.00 -3.28
C HIS A 37 -2.95 22.10 -4.02
N ASP A 38 -3.62 23.19 -4.42
CA ASP A 38 -3.06 24.38 -5.07
C ASP A 38 -2.88 25.57 -4.10
N ASN A 39 -3.04 25.36 -2.80
CA ASN A 39 -2.83 26.40 -1.79
C ASN A 39 -1.36 26.90 -1.81
N PRO A 40 -1.11 28.21 -2.02
CA PRO A 40 0.25 28.74 -2.09
C PRO A 40 1.10 28.46 -0.84
N GLU A 41 0.52 28.56 0.36
CA GLU A 41 1.23 28.29 1.63
C GLU A 41 1.72 26.84 1.69
N ARG A 42 0.86 25.90 1.26
CA ARG A 42 1.22 24.49 1.15
C ARG A 42 2.38 24.28 0.18
N LEU A 43 2.29 24.86 -1.01
CA LEU A 43 3.34 24.74 -2.04
C LEU A 43 4.67 25.34 -1.58
N ASP A 44 4.62 26.43 -0.82
CA ASP A 44 5.80 27.07 -0.23
C ASP A 44 6.43 26.19 0.86
N HIS A 45 5.65 25.52 1.69
CA HIS A 45 6.17 24.55 2.65
C HIS A 45 6.85 23.36 1.95
N ILE A 46 6.26 22.80 0.90
CA ILE A 46 6.87 21.69 0.12
C ILE A 46 8.19 22.15 -0.49
N ALA A 47 8.22 23.34 -1.12
CA ALA A 47 9.44 23.89 -1.72
C ALA A 47 10.54 24.11 -0.68
N TRP A 48 10.18 24.66 0.48
CA TRP A 48 11.11 24.89 1.58
C TRP A 48 11.77 23.59 2.06
N PHE A 49 11.00 22.52 2.23
CA PHE A 49 11.57 21.22 2.58
C PHE A 49 12.47 20.67 1.49
N LEU A 50 12.13 20.90 0.21
CA LEU A 50 12.93 20.38 -0.89
C LEU A 50 14.32 21.03 -0.92
N ASP A 51 14.37 22.34 -0.66
CA ASP A 51 15.63 23.08 -0.65
C ASP A 51 16.47 22.83 0.60
N ARG A 52 15.82 22.61 1.76
CA ARG A 52 16.51 22.40 3.04
C ARG A 52 16.93 20.96 3.27
N ASP A 53 16.03 20.01 3.08
CA ASP A 53 16.24 18.58 3.28
C ASP A 53 15.50 17.77 2.22
N PRO A 54 16.08 17.61 1.01
CA PRO A 54 15.46 16.82 -0.05
C PRO A 54 15.36 15.33 0.29
N ARG A 55 15.95 14.87 1.40
CA ARG A 55 15.85 13.48 1.89
C ARG A 55 14.78 13.31 2.96
N HIS A 56 14.02 14.36 3.26
CA HIS A 56 12.97 14.35 4.24
C HIS A 56 11.88 13.32 3.92
N LEU A 57 11.41 12.55 4.91
CA LEU A 57 10.45 11.45 4.72
C LEU A 57 9.13 11.88 4.05
N LEU A 58 8.73 13.14 4.22
CA LEU A 58 7.51 13.71 3.63
C LEU A 58 7.42 13.52 2.11
N PHE A 59 8.56 13.43 1.40
CA PHE A 59 8.57 13.26 -0.06
C PHE A 59 8.15 11.87 -0.54
N LEU A 60 7.98 10.92 0.38
CA LEU A 60 7.41 9.59 0.10
C LEU A 60 5.98 9.46 0.64
N THR A 61 5.35 10.58 1.02
CA THR A 61 3.96 10.61 1.49
C THR A 61 3.09 11.48 0.58
N PRO A 62 1.76 11.29 0.59
CA PRO A 62 0.83 12.14 -0.17
C PRO A 62 0.91 13.62 0.21
N LEU A 63 1.44 13.98 1.38
CA LEU A 63 1.56 15.36 1.86
C LEU A 63 2.37 16.25 0.91
N SER A 64 3.31 15.66 0.18
CA SER A 64 4.16 16.37 -0.80
C SER A 64 3.62 16.35 -2.24
N GLY A 65 2.49 15.69 -2.47
CA GLY A 65 1.91 15.54 -3.80
C GLY A 65 1.46 16.89 -4.37
N ILE A 66 1.81 17.18 -5.62
CA ILE A 66 1.34 18.37 -6.34
C ILE A 66 0.57 17.88 -7.55
N ASP A 67 -0.72 18.20 -7.61
CA ASP A 67 -1.56 17.86 -8.75
C ASP A 67 -1.17 18.78 -9.94
N PRO A 68 -0.59 18.25 -11.03
CA PRO A 68 -0.19 19.05 -12.19
C PRO A 68 -1.38 19.72 -12.88
N ALA A 69 -2.61 19.22 -12.74
CA ALA A 69 -3.80 19.84 -13.33
C ALA A 69 -4.22 21.10 -12.57
N ARG A 70 -4.00 21.14 -11.25
CA ARG A 70 -4.38 22.27 -10.39
C ARG A 70 -3.27 23.28 -10.18
N ALA A 71 -2.02 22.83 -10.08
CA ALA A 71 -0.86 23.68 -9.85
C ALA A 71 0.27 23.41 -10.86
N PRO A 72 0.03 23.60 -12.18
CA PRO A 72 0.97 23.21 -13.24
C PRO A 72 2.32 23.92 -13.15
N GLU A 73 2.35 25.18 -12.74
CA GLU A 73 3.60 25.94 -12.59
C GLU A 73 4.41 25.44 -11.39
N ALA A 74 3.77 25.22 -10.24
CA ALA A 74 4.44 24.70 -9.05
C ALA A 74 4.98 23.29 -9.30
N HIS A 75 4.21 22.42 -9.97
CA HIS A 75 4.66 21.10 -10.38
C HIS A 75 5.87 21.18 -11.32
N ARG A 76 5.85 22.05 -12.34
CA ARG A 76 7.01 22.24 -13.24
C ARG A 76 8.25 22.71 -12.50
N ARG A 77 8.12 23.68 -11.59
CA ARG A 77 9.22 24.20 -10.78
C ARG A 77 9.79 23.13 -9.86
N MET A 78 8.93 22.37 -9.18
CA MET A 78 9.34 21.29 -8.27
C MET A 78 10.04 20.16 -9.02
N LYS A 79 9.49 19.75 -10.18
CA LYS A 79 10.12 18.78 -11.08
C LYS A 79 11.50 19.25 -11.52
N ALA A 80 11.65 20.51 -11.93
CA ALA A 80 12.95 21.06 -12.33
C ALA A 80 13.97 20.97 -11.17
N ARG A 81 13.56 21.39 -9.96
CA ARG A 81 14.42 21.34 -8.78
C ARG A 81 14.84 19.92 -8.41
N TRP A 82 13.92 18.95 -8.48
CA TRP A 82 14.25 17.54 -8.28
C TRP A 82 15.28 17.02 -9.27
N LEU A 83 15.14 17.37 -10.55
CA LEU A 83 16.07 16.93 -11.60
C LEU A 83 17.47 17.55 -11.41
N GLU A 84 17.56 18.80 -10.94
CA GLU A 84 18.83 19.42 -10.56
C GLU A 84 19.50 18.64 -9.41
N LEU A 85 18.77 18.37 -8.32
CA LEU A 85 19.28 17.63 -7.17
C LEU A 85 19.78 16.23 -7.54
N VAL A 86 19.06 15.52 -8.42
CA VAL A 86 19.51 14.21 -8.91
C VAL A 86 20.72 14.35 -9.83
N ALA A 87 20.80 15.39 -10.66
CA ALA A 87 21.96 15.62 -11.51
C ALA A 87 23.24 15.96 -10.71
N GLU A 88 23.10 16.62 -9.56
CA GLU A 88 24.19 16.90 -8.62
C GLU A 88 24.68 15.63 -7.90
N ALA A 89 23.80 14.65 -7.68
CA ALA A 89 24.10 13.41 -6.98
C ALA A 89 23.46 12.19 -7.66
N PRO A 90 23.91 11.80 -8.87
CA PRO A 90 23.25 10.78 -9.70
C PRO A 90 23.33 9.36 -9.13
N ALA A 91 24.26 9.12 -8.19
CA ALA A 91 24.42 7.86 -7.49
C ALA A 91 23.69 7.84 -6.12
N ASP A 92 22.93 8.88 -5.77
CA ASP A 92 22.10 8.89 -4.56
C ASP A 92 20.74 8.26 -4.85
N PRO A 93 20.48 7.02 -4.35
CA PRO A 93 19.23 6.34 -4.61
C PRO A 93 18.05 7.05 -3.93
N ASP A 94 18.23 7.70 -2.78
CA ASP A 94 17.12 8.31 -2.04
C ASP A 94 16.60 9.55 -2.75
N LEU A 95 17.50 10.37 -3.32
CA LEU A 95 17.09 11.51 -4.16
C LEU A 95 16.34 11.05 -5.41
N ALA A 96 16.85 10.02 -6.10
CA ALA A 96 16.21 9.48 -7.29
C ALA A 96 14.80 8.94 -6.98
N ARG A 97 14.64 8.20 -5.87
CA ARG A 97 13.34 7.67 -5.43
C ARG A 97 12.33 8.78 -5.15
N ARG A 98 12.72 9.82 -4.41
CA ARG A 98 11.82 10.92 -4.05
C ARG A 98 11.41 11.76 -5.26
N ALA A 99 12.36 12.04 -6.14
CA ALA A 99 12.07 12.69 -7.42
C ALA A 99 11.14 11.83 -8.30
N ALA A 100 11.36 10.52 -8.39
CA ALA A 100 10.49 9.61 -9.11
C ALA A 100 9.08 9.56 -8.50
N HIS A 101 8.96 9.51 -7.18
CA HIS A 101 7.68 9.54 -6.47
C HIS A 101 6.88 10.82 -6.79
N HIS A 102 7.54 11.98 -6.83
CA HIS A 102 6.91 13.24 -7.24
C HIS A 102 6.35 13.17 -8.67
N MET A 103 7.07 12.53 -9.60
CA MET A 103 6.69 12.46 -11.00
C MET A 103 5.70 11.33 -11.32
N ALA A 104 5.65 10.27 -10.53
CA ALA A 104 4.98 9.01 -10.87
C ALA A 104 3.49 9.17 -11.22
N GLY A 105 2.78 10.08 -10.54
CA GLY A 105 1.37 10.34 -10.82
C GLY A 105 1.10 11.04 -12.15
N ALA A 106 2.01 11.92 -12.58
CA ALA A 106 1.85 12.73 -13.79
C ALA A 106 2.53 12.10 -15.02
N ASP A 107 3.69 11.49 -14.81
CA ASP A 107 4.59 10.99 -15.83
C ASP A 107 5.34 9.74 -15.32
N PRO A 108 4.65 8.58 -15.25
CA PRO A 108 5.24 7.35 -14.74
C PRO A 108 6.42 6.86 -15.58
N GLU A 109 6.47 7.21 -16.87
CA GLU A 109 7.61 6.84 -17.73
C GLU A 109 8.85 7.66 -17.39
N ALA A 110 8.72 8.97 -17.15
CA ALA A 110 9.84 9.77 -16.66
C ALA A 110 10.31 9.30 -15.28
N ALA A 111 9.39 8.94 -14.39
CA ALA A 111 9.73 8.36 -13.09
C ALA A 111 10.53 7.04 -13.26
N ALA A 112 10.03 6.12 -14.09
CA ALA A 112 10.72 4.85 -14.40
C ALA A 112 12.10 5.08 -15.04
N SER A 113 12.21 6.04 -15.96
CA SER A 113 13.49 6.40 -16.58
C SER A 113 14.50 6.94 -15.57
N LEU A 114 14.06 7.77 -14.63
CA LEU A 114 14.91 8.28 -13.55
C LEU A 114 15.41 7.14 -12.66
N ILE A 115 14.52 6.23 -12.28
CA ILE A 115 14.88 5.06 -11.47
C ILE A 115 15.86 4.14 -12.21
N ARG A 116 15.67 3.89 -13.51
CA ARG A 116 16.61 3.10 -14.33
C ARG A 116 17.99 3.75 -14.39
N SER A 117 18.06 5.08 -14.48
CA SER A 117 19.32 5.82 -14.41
C SER A 117 20.00 5.59 -13.07
N ALA A 118 19.29 5.74 -11.95
CA ALA A 118 19.83 5.47 -10.61
C ALA A 118 20.29 4.01 -10.44
N LEU A 119 19.55 3.05 -11.00
CA LEU A 119 19.92 1.63 -10.97
C LEU A 119 21.22 1.32 -11.74
N SER A 120 21.60 2.13 -12.73
CA SER A 120 22.91 2.00 -13.38
C SER A 120 24.09 2.29 -12.44
N HIS A 121 23.86 3.10 -11.40
CA HIS A 121 24.82 3.40 -10.34
C HIS A 121 24.66 2.47 -9.13
N CYS A 122 23.43 2.09 -8.81
CA CYS A 122 23.09 1.31 -7.60
C CYS A 122 22.28 0.04 -7.91
N PRO A 123 22.80 -0.92 -8.70
CA PRO A 123 22.03 -2.09 -9.17
C PRO A 123 21.62 -3.05 -8.04
N GLY A 124 22.25 -2.96 -6.87
CA GLY A 124 21.96 -3.75 -5.68
C GLY A 124 20.94 -3.13 -4.73
N ASN A 125 20.40 -1.95 -5.02
CA ASN A 125 19.42 -1.29 -4.16
C ASN A 125 18.02 -1.87 -4.40
N ALA A 126 17.51 -2.65 -3.45
CA ALA A 126 16.20 -3.30 -3.54
C ALA A 126 15.03 -2.31 -3.69
N GLU A 127 15.11 -1.16 -3.02
CA GLU A 127 14.04 -0.16 -3.01
C GLU A 127 13.90 0.53 -4.38
N LEU A 128 15.02 0.79 -5.08
CA LEU A 128 14.96 1.28 -6.47
C LEU A 128 14.24 0.28 -7.39
N TRP A 129 14.47 -1.02 -7.21
CA TRP A 129 13.75 -2.04 -7.97
C TRP A 129 12.26 -2.09 -7.62
N THR A 130 11.90 -1.91 -6.34
CA THR A 130 10.50 -1.77 -5.93
C THR A 130 9.85 -0.56 -6.58
N ASP A 131 10.50 0.61 -6.57
CA ASP A 131 9.94 1.82 -7.17
C ASP A 131 9.89 1.75 -8.71
N LEU A 132 10.83 1.03 -9.35
CA LEU A 132 10.74 0.73 -10.79
C LEU A 132 9.48 -0.07 -11.10
N GLY A 133 9.19 -1.11 -10.31
CA GLY A 133 7.97 -1.90 -10.48
C GLY A 133 6.70 -1.07 -10.29
N ARG A 134 6.70 -0.05 -9.42
CA ARG A 134 5.55 0.88 -9.26
C ARG A 134 5.36 1.80 -10.45
N CYS A 135 6.44 2.24 -11.08
CA CYS A 135 6.40 3.21 -12.17
C CYS A 135 6.24 2.57 -13.56
N SER A 136 6.54 1.27 -13.69
CA SER A 136 6.54 0.60 -15.00
C SER A 136 5.11 0.32 -15.48
N ARG A 137 4.87 0.53 -16.78
CA ARG A 137 3.52 0.37 -17.38
C ARG A 137 3.23 -1.06 -17.83
N GLU A 138 4.25 -1.79 -18.27
CA GLU A 138 4.07 -3.14 -18.78
C GLU A 138 4.09 -4.16 -17.62
N PRO A 139 3.10 -5.06 -17.51
CA PRO A 139 3.04 -6.05 -16.42
C PRO A 139 4.31 -6.91 -16.30
N ARG A 140 4.94 -7.26 -17.42
CA ARG A 140 6.18 -8.05 -17.43
C ARG A 140 7.36 -7.28 -16.82
N ASP A 141 7.45 -5.99 -17.08
CA ASP A 141 8.51 -5.14 -16.53
C ASP A 141 8.29 -4.91 -15.04
N ARG A 142 7.03 -4.70 -14.61
CA ARG A 142 6.66 -4.63 -13.20
C ARG A 142 7.05 -5.90 -12.45
N LEU A 143 6.67 -7.05 -13.00
CA LEU A 143 6.99 -8.36 -12.44
C LEU A 143 8.50 -8.56 -12.30
N ALA A 144 9.26 -8.31 -13.37
CA ALA A 144 10.72 -8.45 -13.36
C ALA A 144 11.39 -7.55 -12.31
N ALA A 145 10.91 -6.32 -12.16
CA ALA A 145 11.41 -5.38 -11.16
C ALA A 145 11.11 -5.86 -9.72
N PHE A 146 9.89 -6.33 -9.43
CA PHE A 146 9.55 -6.86 -8.11
C PHE A 146 10.28 -8.16 -7.77
N ASP A 147 10.48 -9.06 -8.73
CA ASP A 147 11.31 -10.25 -8.56
C ASP A 147 12.75 -9.88 -8.21
N ARG A 148 13.30 -8.87 -8.90
CA ARG A 148 14.66 -8.38 -8.60
C ARG A 148 14.74 -7.74 -7.23
N ALA A 149 13.75 -6.93 -6.84
CA ALA A 149 13.65 -6.32 -5.53
C ALA A 149 13.61 -7.38 -4.41
N ARG A 150 12.81 -8.43 -4.58
CA ARG A 150 12.77 -9.56 -3.62
C ARG A 150 14.11 -10.26 -3.53
N THR A 151 14.74 -10.56 -4.67
CA THR A 151 16.04 -11.26 -4.67
C THR A 151 17.07 -10.50 -3.84
N LEU A 152 17.04 -9.17 -3.88
CA LEU A 152 17.93 -8.30 -3.11
C LEU A 152 17.47 -8.13 -1.64
N ASN A 153 16.17 -8.20 -1.36
CA ASN A 153 15.61 -8.14 -0.01
C ASN A 153 14.57 -9.25 0.24
N PRO A 154 15.00 -10.48 0.58
CA PRO A 154 14.09 -11.60 0.82
C PRO A 154 13.17 -11.42 2.03
N GLN A 155 13.49 -10.50 2.95
CA GLN A 155 12.67 -10.20 4.13
C GLN A 155 11.44 -9.35 3.80
N SER A 156 11.39 -8.77 2.61
CA SER A 156 10.26 -7.98 2.11
C SER A 156 9.11 -8.90 1.67
N THR A 157 8.36 -9.39 2.65
CA THR A 157 7.25 -10.34 2.45
C THR A 157 6.09 -9.73 1.67
N TYR A 158 5.85 -8.42 1.81
CA TYR A 158 4.76 -7.72 1.12
C TYR A 158 4.88 -7.77 -0.40
N LEU A 159 6.11 -7.88 -0.94
CA LEU A 159 6.32 -8.00 -2.38
C LEU A 159 5.59 -9.22 -2.95
N TRP A 160 5.24 -10.25 -2.15
CA TRP A 160 4.60 -11.46 -2.68
C TRP A 160 3.22 -11.16 -3.24
N VAL A 161 2.51 -10.23 -2.61
CA VAL A 161 1.23 -9.74 -3.12
C VAL A 161 1.43 -9.09 -4.48
N TRP A 162 2.46 -8.27 -4.62
CA TRP A 162 2.71 -7.48 -5.82
C TRP A 162 3.14 -8.40 -6.96
N ILE A 163 4.10 -9.29 -6.70
CA ILE A 163 4.50 -10.32 -7.66
C ILE A 163 3.31 -11.18 -8.11
N ALA A 164 2.42 -11.58 -7.19
CA ALA A 164 1.27 -12.41 -7.56
C ALA A 164 0.31 -11.67 -8.51
N VAL A 165 -0.03 -10.41 -8.21
CA VAL A 165 -0.92 -9.59 -9.04
C VAL A 165 -0.29 -9.37 -10.42
N GLU A 166 0.97 -8.94 -10.45
CA GLU A 166 1.66 -8.68 -11.72
C GLU A 166 1.90 -9.95 -12.54
N ALA A 167 2.12 -11.09 -11.89
CA ALA A 167 2.24 -12.38 -12.56
C ALA A 167 0.93 -12.77 -13.25
N LEU A 168 -0.23 -12.55 -12.61
CA LEU A 168 -1.53 -12.77 -13.27
C LEU A 168 -1.72 -11.85 -14.47
N GLU A 169 -1.44 -10.55 -14.33
CA GLU A 169 -1.57 -9.57 -15.42
C GLU A 169 -0.60 -9.84 -16.58
N ALA A 170 0.62 -10.29 -16.27
CA ALA A 170 1.62 -10.67 -17.27
C ALA A 170 1.34 -12.03 -17.94
N GLY A 171 0.33 -12.77 -17.47
CA GLY A 171 0.02 -14.13 -17.92
C GLY A 171 1.07 -15.18 -17.50
N ASN A 172 1.86 -14.89 -16.46
CA ASN A 172 2.86 -15.80 -15.90
C ASN A 172 2.26 -16.58 -14.72
N TYR A 173 1.42 -17.56 -15.02
CA TYR A 173 0.63 -18.27 -14.02
C TYR A 173 1.47 -19.14 -13.08
N ASP A 174 2.56 -19.73 -13.56
CA ASP A 174 3.50 -20.48 -12.72
C ASP A 174 4.07 -19.58 -11.61
N LYS A 175 4.39 -18.32 -11.95
CA LYS A 175 4.87 -17.34 -10.97
C LYS A 175 3.78 -16.87 -10.01
N ALA A 176 2.54 -16.76 -10.50
CA ALA A 176 1.39 -16.45 -9.64
C ALA A 176 1.12 -17.59 -8.64
N GLU A 177 1.27 -18.85 -9.05
CA GLU A 177 1.17 -20.03 -8.18
C GLU A 177 2.29 -20.04 -7.13
N GLU A 178 3.54 -19.79 -7.53
CA GLU A 178 4.68 -19.64 -6.61
C GLU A 178 4.39 -18.58 -5.54
N ALA A 179 3.93 -17.40 -5.97
CA ALA A 179 3.63 -16.30 -5.08
C ALA A 179 2.44 -16.60 -4.16
N ALA A 180 1.38 -17.26 -4.66
CA ALA A 180 0.26 -17.73 -3.85
C ALA A 180 0.73 -18.74 -2.79
N ALA A 181 1.57 -19.71 -3.16
CA ALA A 181 2.12 -20.68 -2.21
C ALA A 181 2.96 -19.99 -1.11
N ALA A 182 3.74 -18.97 -1.47
CA ALA A 182 4.51 -18.19 -0.50
C ALA A 182 3.60 -17.39 0.46
N LEU A 183 2.53 -16.77 -0.03
CA LEU A 183 1.53 -16.11 0.81
C LEU A 183 0.84 -17.11 1.74
N GLY A 184 0.44 -18.28 1.22
CA GLY A 184 -0.13 -19.37 2.01
C GLY A 184 0.78 -19.81 3.16
N LYS A 185 2.08 -19.92 2.90
CA LYS A 185 3.08 -20.21 3.92
C LYS A 185 3.17 -19.11 4.99
N LEU A 186 3.19 -17.83 4.60
CA LEU A 186 3.20 -16.71 5.55
C LEU A 186 1.97 -16.70 6.46
N ILE A 187 0.79 -17.01 5.90
CA ILE A 187 -0.46 -17.14 6.64
C ILE A 187 -0.37 -18.29 7.66
N ALA A 188 0.13 -19.45 7.24
CA ALA A 188 0.29 -20.61 8.11
C ALA A 188 1.32 -20.38 9.22
N ASP A 189 2.47 -19.78 8.91
CA ASP A 189 3.52 -19.45 9.86
C ASP A 189 3.00 -18.45 10.91
N ALA A 190 2.28 -17.40 10.48
CA ALA A 190 1.64 -16.45 11.39
C ALA A 190 0.61 -17.14 12.31
N ARG A 191 -0.23 -18.02 11.75
CA ARG A 191 -1.22 -18.79 12.52
C ARG A 191 -0.55 -19.71 13.55
N ALA A 192 0.55 -20.37 13.19
CA ALA A 192 1.31 -21.18 14.12
C ALA A 192 1.92 -20.36 15.26
N ALA A 193 2.38 -19.13 14.97
CA ALA A 193 2.99 -18.25 15.96
C ALA A 193 1.98 -17.55 16.89
N HIS A 194 0.80 -17.19 16.37
CA HIS A 194 -0.13 -16.28 17.04
C HIS A 194 -1.53 -16.88 17.30
N GLY A 195 -1.83 -18.07 16.75
CA GLY A 195 -3.08 -18.78 16.99
C GLY A 195 -4.31 -17.94 16.67
N ASP A 196 -5.28 -17.96 17.59
CA ASP A 196 -6.58 -17.29 17.42
C ASP A 196 -6.50 -15.76 17.57
N MET A 197 -5.35 -15.21 18.00
CA MET A 197 -5.17 -13.76 18.13
C MET A 197 -5.31 -13.02 16.81
N LEU A 198 -5.04 -13.72 15.70
CA LEU A 198 -5.17 -13.18 14.35
C LEU A 198 -6.62 -12.90 13.97
N ASP A 199 -7.60 -13.57 14.60
CA ASP A 199 -9.02 -13.42 14.31
C ASP A 199 -9.77 -12.60 15.38
N TRP A 200 -9.06 -12.00 16.34
CA TRP A 200 -9.68 -11.10 17.30
C TRP A 200 -10.46 -10.00 16.58
N PRO A 201 -11.67 -9.62 17.00
CA PRO A 201 -12.50 -8.63 16.31
C PRO A 201 -12.11 -7.18 16.63
N GLU A 202 -11.41 -6.91 17.73
CA GLU A 202 -11.04 -5.54 18.14
C GLU A 202 -10.07 -4.89 17.16
N ARG A 203 -10.21 -3.58 16.90
CA ARG A 203 -9.32 -2.83 16.00
C ARG A 203 -8.93 -1.49 16.60
N GLY A 204 -7.92 -0.85 15.99
CA GLY A 204 -7.44 0.47 16.38
C GLY A 204 -7.08 0.54 17.87
N ARG A 205 -7.70 1.47 18.59
CA ARG A 205 -7.43 1.71 20.01
C ARG A 205 -7.80 0.52 20.91
N ASP A 206 -8.88 -0.20 20.59
CA ASP A 206 -9.34 -1.31 21.43
C ASP A 206 -8.41 -2.51 21.30
N LEU A 207 -7.97 -2.81 20.07
CA LEU A 207 -6.93 -3.83 19.83
C LEU A 207 -5.64 -3.45 20.54
N TRP A 208 -5.21 -2.19 20.38
CA TRP A 208 -3.98 -1.71 20.99
C TRP A 208 -4.03 -1.84 22.52
N LYS A 209 -5.15 -1.44 23.14
CA LYS A 209 -5.38 -1.61 24.58
C LYS A 209 -5.29 -3.07 24.99
N ARG A 210 -6.02 -3.96 24.30
CA ARG A 210 -6.01 -5.41 24.58
C ARG A 210 -4.60 -6.00 24.48
N LEU A 211 -3.84 -5.60 23.47
CA LEU A 211 -2.45 -6.05 23.29
C LEU A 211 -1.53 -5.50 24.39
N THR A 212 -1.67 -4.23 24.78
CA THR A 212 -0.86 -3.66 25.88
C THR A 212 -1.21 -4.24 27.24
N ASP A 213 -2.45 -4.69 27.43
CA ASP A 213 -2.88 -5.38 28.65
C ASP A 213 -2.35 -6.82 28.67
N ALA A 214 -2.29 -7.48 27.50
CA ALA A 214 -1.84 -8.87 27.36
C ALA A 214 -0.30 -9.03 27.34
N TYR A 215 0.45 -8.01 26.94
CA TYR A 215 1.90 -8.07 26.79
C TYR A 215 2.63 -7.05 27.67
N PRO A 216 3.67 -7.47 28.41
CA PRO A 216 4.43 -6.57 29.28
C PRO A 216 5.26 -5.54 28.50
N SER A 217 5.55 -5.81 27.22
CA SER A 217 6.34 -4.94 26.35
C SER A 217 5.47 -4.35 25.24
N ARG A 218 5.51 -3.01 25.11
CA ARG A 218 4.88 -2.30 24.00
C ARG A 218 5.48 -2.69 22.65
N ASP A 219 6.75 -3.08 22.59
CA ASP A 219 7.39 -3.57 21.37
C ASP A 219 6.78 -4.90 20.91
N THR A 220 6.57 -5.84 21.85
CA THR A 220 5.87 -7.09 21.57
C THR A 220 4.44 -6.84 21.12
N ALA A 221 3.71 -5.94 21.80
CA ALA A 221 2.36 -5.55 21.38
C ALA A 221 2.33 -4.98 19.95
N ARG A 222 3.31 -4.14 19.57
CA ARG A 222 3.44 -3.63 18.19
C ARG A 222 3.67 -4.75 17.18
N LYS A 223 4.59 -5.66 17.48
CA LYS A 223 4.90 -6.80 16.60
C LYS A 223 3.67 -7.69 16.37
N VAL A 224 2.91 -7.98 17.43
CA VAL A 224 1.66 -8.76 17.32
C VAL A 224 0.61 -7.97 16.55
N SER A 225 0.45 -6.67 16.80
CA SER A 225 -0.47 -5.83 16.03
C SER A 225 -0.13 -5.82 14.53
N ALA A 226 1.16 -5.75 14.19
CA ALA A 226 1.62 -5.83 12.81
C ALA A 226 1.35 -7.21 12.20
N ALA A 227 1.60 -8.29 12.93
CA ALA A 227 1.31 -9.65 12.48
C ALA A 227 -0.18 -9.89 12.20
N ILE A 228 -1.08 -9.32 13.02
CA ILE A 228 -2.54 -9.38 12.78
C ILE A 228 -2.89 -8.67 11.47
N ALA A 229 -2.38 -7.45 11.26
CA ALA A 229 -2.60 -6.68 10.04
C ALA A 229 -2.06 -7.40 8.80
N ASP A 230 -0.83 -7.92 8.87
CA ASP A 230 -0.17 -8.65 7.78
C ASP A 230 -0.88 -9.96 7.47
N HIS A 231 -1.34 -10.69 8.49
CA HIS A 231 -2.13 -11.91 8.27
C HIS A 231 -3.41 -11.62 7.48
N ALA A 232 -4.17 -10.60 7.86
CA ALA A 232 -5.39 -10.21 7.16
C ALA A 232 -5.11 -9.82 5.70
N TYR A 233 -4.08 -9.01 5.48
CA TYR A 233 -3.66 -8.55 4.16
C TYR A 233 -3.20 -9.72 3.27
N PHE A 234 -2.34 -10.59 3.78
CA PHE A 234 -1.87 -11.77 3.04
C PHE A 234 -3.00 -12.77 2.78
N LYS A 235 -3.91 -13.00 3.75
CA LYS A 235 -5.07 -13.88 3.56
C LYS A 235 -6.00 -13.39 2.47
N HIS A 236 -6.30 -12.09 2.44
CA HIS A 236 -7.11 -11.48 1.38
C HIS A 236 -6.51 -11.74 0.00
N HIS A 237 -5.22 -11.39 -0.17
CA HIS A 237 -4.56 -11.52 -1.46
C HIS A 237 -4.29 -12.98 -1.85
N PHE A 238 -3.91 -13.85 -0.91
CA PHE A 238 -3.78 -15.28 -1.14
C PHE A 238 -5.05 -15.86 -1.77
N HIS A 239 -6.20 -15.65 -1.14
CA HIS A 239 -7.46 -16.15 -1.65
C HIS A 239 -7.87 -15.48 -2.97
N THR A 240 -7.62 -14.18 -3.13
CA THR A 240 -7.88 -13.50 -4.41
C THR A 240 -7.09 -14.14 -5.56
N ILE A 241 -5.79 -14.39 -5.37
CA ILE A 241 -4.92 -14.98 -6.39
C ILE A 241 -5.26 -16.45 -6.63
N SER A 242 -5.45 -17.25 -5.57
CA SER A 242 -5.86 -18.65 -5.70
C SER A 242 -7.21 -18.80 -6.39
N GLY A 243 -8.16 -17.91 -6.14
CA GLY A 243 -9.45 -17.90 -6.83
C GLY A 243 -9.32 -17.57 -8.32
N MET A 244 -8.43 -16.62 -8.68
CA MET A 244 -8.14 -16.32 -10.10
C MET A 244 -7.51 -17.52 -10.82
N LEU A 245 -6.59 -18.22 -10.16
CA LEU A 245 -5.98 -19.45 -10.69
C LEU A 245 -7.00 -20.58 -10.84
N ALA A 246 -7.89 -20.76 -9.87
CA ALA A 246 -8.96 -21.75 -9.94
C ALA A 246 -9.92 -21.47 -11.11
N GLY A 247 -10.39 -20.23 -11.25
CA GLY A 247 -11.28 -19.82 -12.34
C GLY A 247 -10.63 -20.01 -13.71
N ARG A 248 -9.34 -19.70 -13.84
CA ARG A 248 -8.55 -19.98 -15.06
C ARG A 248 -8.58 -21.46 -15.43
N ASN A 249 -8.49 -22.35 -14.44
CA ASN A 249 -8.54 -23.80 -14.65
C ASN A 249 -9.96 -24.34 -14.85
N GLY A 250 -10.96 -23.46 -14.91
CA GLY A 250 -12.38 -23.81 -15.07
C GLY A 250 -13.07 -24.25 -13.78
N ASP A 251 -12.37 -24.22 -12.64
CA ASP A 251 -12.94 -24.56 -11.33
C ASP A 251 -13.55 -23.31 -10.67
N TRP A 252 -14.70 -22.91 -11.20
CA TRP A 252 -15.43 -21.75 -10.69
C TRP A 252 -16.04 -21.99 -9.31
N GLY A 253 -16.27 -23.25 -8.90
CA GLY A 253 -16.65 -23.58 -7.54
C GLY A 253 -15.56 -23.16 -6.56
N ALA A 254 -14.33 -23.63 -6.76
CA ALA A 254 -13.19 -23.21 -5.95
C ALA A 254 -12.91 -21.71 -6.04
N ALA A 255 -13.10 -21.09 -7.22
CA ALA A 255 -12.96 -19.64 -7.37
C ALA A 255 -13.95 -18.86 -6.48
N THR A 256 -15.20 -19.30 -6.40
CA THR A 256 -16.21 -18.68 -5.52
C THR A 256 -15.91 -18.89 -4.04
N ASP A 257 -15.45 -20.08 -3.65
CA ASP A 257 -15.05 -20.35 -2.26
C ASP A 257 -13.90 -19.43 -1.84
N HIS A 258 -12.92 -19.26 -2.73
CA HIS A 258 -11.83 -18.31 -2.54
C HIS A 258 -12.30 -16.86 -2.49
N LEU A 259 -13.25 -16.45 -3.34
CA LEU A 259 -13.82 -15.10 -3.26
C LEU A 259 -14.41 -14.83 -1.86
N ILE A 260 -15.21 -15.76 -1.34
CA ILE A 260 -15.81 -15.60 0.00
C ILE A 260 -14.76 -15.61 1.11
N ALA A 261 -13.75 -16.47 1.01
CA ALA A 261 -12.65 -16.54 1.97
C ALA A 261 -11.78 -15.27 1.94
N SER A 262 -11.61 -14.64 0.77
CA SER A 262 -10.88 -13.37 0.62
C SER A 262 -11.60 -12.20 1.31
N GLY A 263 -12.93 -12.26 1.43
CA GLY A 263 -13.73 -11.31 2.21
C GLY A 263 -13.93 -11.71 3.66
N ASP A 264 -13.45 -12.89 4.05
CA ASP A 264 -13.48 -13.39 5.43
C ASP A 264 -12.18 -13.02 6.16
N VAL A 265 -11.85 -11.73 6.10
CA VAL A 265 -10.69 -11.14 6.75
C VAL A 265 -11.16 -10.09 7.72
N VAL A 266 -10.45 -10.01 8.83
CA VAL A 266 -10.64 -8.92 9.76
C VAL A 266 -10.16 -7.61 9.13
N PRO A 267 -10.84 -6.47 9.39
CA PRO A 267 -10.46 -5.19 8.82
C PRO A 267 -9.01 -4.83 9.14
N ASP A 268 -8.27 -4.49 8.09
CA ASP A 268 -6.91 -3.93 8.16
C ASP A 268 -6.94 -2.55 7.51
N HIS A 269 -6.17 -1.60 8.03
CA HIS A 269 -6.12 -0.22 7.52
C HIS A 269 -5.76 -0.14 6.03
N ARG A 270 -4.91 -1.04 5.51
CA ARG A 270 -4.58 -1.09 4.08
C ARG A 270 -5.79 -1.53 3.27
N LEU A 271 -6.49 -2.56 3.74
CA LEU A 271 -7.69 -3.06 3.08
C LEU A 271 -8.87 -2.10 3.18
N SER A 272 -9.03 -1.40 4.31
CA SER A 272 -10.12 -0.45 4.51
C SER A 272 -9.88 0.90 3.81
N ALA A 273 -8.64 1.24 3.45
CA ALA A 273 -8.36 2.46 2.68
C ALA A 273 -8.81 2.35 1.21
N TYR A 274 -8.66 1.15 0.62
CA TYR A 274 -8.91 0.94 -0.82
C TYR A 274 -10.13 0.08 -1.12
N GLY A 275 -10.65 -0.64 -0.13
CA GLY A 275 -11.71 -1.63 -0.29
C GLY A 275 -11.20 -2.98 -0.80
N PRO A 276 -12.11 -3.94 -1.05
CA PRO A 276 -11.75 -5.22 -1.63
C PRO A 276 -11.13 -5.09 -3.02
N SER A 277 -10.22 -6.02 -3.36
CA SER A 277 -9.91 -6.26 -4.76
C SER A 277 -11.17 -6.75 -5.50
N LEU A 278 -11.53 -6.05 -6.57
CA LEU A 278 -12.67 -6.42 -7.41
C LEU A 278 -12.30 -7.38 -8.56
N ILE A 279 -11.02 -7.73 -8.71
CA ILE A 279 -10.54 -8.52 -9.85
C ILE A 279 -11.23 -9.90 -9.86
N LEU A 280 -11.12 -10.65 -8.77
CA LEU A 280 -11.76 -11.97 -8.65
C LEU A 280 -13.29 -11.87 -8.66
N LEU A 281 -13.86 -10.85 -7.99
CA LEU A 281 -15.31 -10.62 -7.97
C LEU A 281 -15.86 -10.48 -9.39
N ARG A 282 -15.21 -9.67 -10.23
CA ARG A 282 -15.65 -9.43 -11.61
C ARG A 282 -15.60 -10.70 -12.45
N GLU A 283 -14.54 -11.49 -12.33
CA GLU A 283 -14.41 -12.78 -13.03
C GLU A 283 -15.50 -13.77 -12.62
N VAL A 284 -15.72 -13.91 -11.31
CA VAL A 284 -16.76 -14.79 -10.74
C VAL A 284 -18.15 -14.36 -11.24
N CYS A 285 -18.48 -13.08 -11.20
CA CYS A 285 -19.77 -12.58 -11.68
C CYS A 285 -19.93 -12.68 -13.21
N ALA A 286 -18.86 -12.47 -13.99
CA ALA A 286 -18.87 -12.67 -15.43
C ALA A 286 -19.22 -14.12 -15.83
N HIS A 287 -18.96 -15.09 -14.94
CA HIS A 287 -19.32 -16.49 -15.11
C HIS A 287 -20.66 -16.88 -14.46
N GLY A 288 -21.46 -15.90 -14.02
CA GLY A 288 -22.84 -16.12 -13.56
C GLY A 288 -23.03 -16.28 -12.05
N TYR A 289 -21.95 -16.22 -11.27
CA TYR A 289 -21.97 -16.39 -9.81
C TYR A 289 -22.24 -15.06 -9.09
N TRP A 290 -23.42 -14.49 -9.35
CA TRP A 290 -23.83 -13.18 -8.84
C TRP A 290 -24.15 -13.20 -7.35
N GLU A 291 -24.72 -14.29 -6.84
CA GLU A 291 -25.11 -14.43 -5.43
C GLU A 291 -23.86 -14.45 -4.52
N GLU A 292 -22.80 -15.13 -4.95
CA GLU A 292 -21.52 -15.15 -4.25
C GLU A 292 -20.85 -13.77 -4.27
N GLY A 293 -20.99 -13.05 -5.38
CA GLY A 293 -20.54 -11.66 -5.49
C GLY A 293 -21.27 -10.71 -4.52
N ASP A 294 -22.58 -10.81 -4.42
CA ASP A 294 -23.38 -10.02 -3.46
C ASP A 294 -22.98 -10.37 -2.02
N ARG A 295 -22.87 -11.67 -1.70
CA ARG A 295 -22.44 -12.16 -0.39
C ARG A 295 -21.06 -11.61 -0.01
N PHE A 296 -20.12 -11.59 -0.96
CA PHE A 296 -18.78 -11.01 -0.78
C PHE A 296 -18.85 -9.52 -0.45
N LEU A 297 -19.54 -8.71 -1.26
CA LEU A 297 -19.63 -7.27 -1.05
C LEU A 297 -20.35 -6.92 0.27
N ARG A 298 -21.38 -7.67 0.65
CA ARG A 298 -22.07 -7.47 1.94
C ARG A 298 -21.20 -7.78 3.15
N LYS A 299 -20.23 -8.70 3.04
CA LYS A 299 -19.21 -8.88 4.08
C LYS A 299 -18.32 -7.62 4.17
N TRP A 300 -17.84 -7.14 3.03
CA TRP A 300 -16.99 -5.95 2.97
C TRP A 300 -17.67 -4.68 3.46
N LYS A 301 -18.95 -4.47 3.15
CA LYS A 301 -19.71 -3.31 3.63
C LYS A 301 -19.71 -3.19 5.16
N LYS A 302 -19.60 -4.30 5.91
CA LYS A 302 -19.55 -4.26 7.38
C LYS A 302 -18.23 -3.72 7.93
N VAL A 303 -17.17 -3.73 7.12
CA VAL A 303 -15.80 -3.40 7.53
C VAL A 303 -15.21 -2.22 6.76
N TRP A 304 -15.86 -1.82 5.66
CA TRP A 304 -15.44 -0.75 4.78
C TRP A 304 -16.60 0.24 4.60
N ASP A 305 -16.52 1.35 5.34
CA ASP A 305 -17.51 2.42 5.35
C ASP A 305 -17.26 3.40 4.20
N ASP A 306 -17.58 2.95 2.98
CA ASP A 306 -17.43 3.73 1.75
C ASP A 306 -18.74 3.63 0.92
N PRO A 307 -19.30 4.75 0.45
CA PRO A 307 -20.53 4.76 -0.36
C PRO A 307 -20.46 3.86 -1.61
N ARG A 308 -19.26 3.66 -2.17
CA ARG A 308 -19.06 2.79 -3.33
C ARG A 308 -19.48 1.35 -3.07
N ALA A 309 -19.42 0.88 -1.81
CA ALA A 309 -19.88 -0.46 -1.47
C ALA A 309 -21.37 -0.65 -1.79
N ASP A 310 -22.20 0.37 -1.55
CA ASP A 310 -23.63 0.34 -1.87
C ASP A 310 -23.88 0.38 -3.37
N GLU A 311 -23.15 1.20 -4.10
CA GLU A 311 -23.21 1.26 -5.56
C GLU A 311 -22.82 -0.09 -6.18
N TRP A 312 -21.78 -0.74 -5.67
CA TRP A 312 -21.34 -2.05 -6.15
C TRP A 312 -22.35 -3.15 -5.83
N ILE A 313 -22.96 -3.14 -4.63
CA ILE A 313 -24.02 -4.08 -4.28
C ILE A 313 -25.23 -3.89 -5.20
N ALA A 314 -25.64 -2.64 -5.47
CA ALA A 314 -26.71 -2.35 -6.41
C ALA A 314 -26.38 -2.85 -7.82
N ALA A 315 -25.15 -2.62 -8.31
CA ALA A 315 -24.70 -3.13 -9.59
C ALA A 315 -24.78 -4.66 -9.67
N ILE A 316 -24.32 -5.38 -8.65
CA ILE A 316 -24.40 -6.85 -8.61
C ILE A 316 -25.85 -7.35 -8.63
N ASN A 317 -26.77 -6.70 -7.89
CA ASN A 317 -28.19 -7.06 -7.91
C ASN A 317 -28.82 -6.87 -9.29
N ASP A 318 -28.35 -5.87 -10.05
CA ASP A 318 -28.74 -5.61 -11.44
C ASP A 318 -27.97 -6.46 -12.46
N ARG A 319 -27.11 -7.39 -12.01
CA ARG A 319 -26.19 -8.19 -12.86
C ARG A 319 -25.27 -7.33 -13.73
N ARG A 320 -24.79 -6.22 -13.18
CA ARG A 320 -23.75 -5.35 -13.74
C ARG A 320 -22.44 -5.52 -12.98
N LEU A 321 -21.33 -5.50 -13.71
CA LEU A 321 -20.01 -5.61 -13.09
C LEU A 321 -19.67 -4.33 -12.30
N PRO A 322 -19.25 -4.44 -11.03
CA PRO A 322 -18.93 -3.28 -10.21
C PRO A 322 -17.64 -2.61 -10.69
N GLY A 323 -17.56 -1.28 -10.53
CA GLY A 323 -16.40 -0.48 -10.89
C GLY A 323 -16.15 -0.35 -12.40
N ALA A 324 -17.04 -0.83 -13.26
CA ALA A 324 -17.04 -0.45 -14.66
C ALA A 324 -17.33 1.05 -14.74
N LYS A 325 -16.44 1.84 -15.35
CA LYS A 325 -16.81 3.18 -15.78
C LYS A 325 -17.86 2.98 -16.87
N ASP A 326 -19.05 3.53 -16.67
CA ASP A 326 -20.02 3.62 -17.75
C ASP A 326 -19.31 4.37 -18.89
N ASN A 327 -19.08 3.68 -20.02
CA ASN A 327 -18.63 4.32 -21.24
C ASN A 327 -19.83 5.11 -21.80
N GLY A 328 -20.12 6.24 -21.15
CA GLY A 328 -21.11 7.23 -21.58
C GLY A 328 -20.52 8.22 -22.56
#